data_AF-A0AB73BMJ4-F1
#
_entry.id   AF-A0AB73BMJ4-F1
#
_cell.length_a   1.000
_cell.length_b   1.000
_cell.length_c   1.000
_cell.angle_alpha   90.00
_cell.angle_beta   90.00
_cell.angle_gamma   90.00
#
_symmetry.space_group_name_H-M   'P 1'
#
loop_
_entity.id
_entity.type
_entity.pdbx_description
1 polymer ?
#
loop_
_entity_poly.entity_id
_entity_poly.type
_entity_poly.pdbx_seq_one_letter_code
_entity_poly.pdbx_strand_id
1 'polypeptide(L)'
;MKHKLFTFGLVSILLASRIGTLSGCFDEDSSSESSHTVTKVNHKKSSSTNSESNEESSSGSKSKVPSEYENALATAKDYDEDQPMSKAGLLDQLTSKDGEGFTQDAGQYAVDHLNADWNENALKCARNYLKEEHLSRSDVQEQLSSSIDDGGEGFTSDQVQYAMSHLND
;
A
#
# COMPACT_ATOMS: atom_id res chain seq x y z
N MET A 1 1.57 30.45 -9.05
CA MET A 1 1.04 29.95 -7.76
C MET A 1 2.01 28.90 -7.27
N LYS A 2 2.31 28.88 -5.97
CA LYS A 2 3.39 28.09 -5.38
C LYS A 2 2.90 26.66 -5.16
N HIS A 3 3.56 25.68 -5.76
CA HIS A 3 3.27 24.26 -5.51
C HIS A 3 3.62 23.95 -4.05
N LYS A 4 2.64 23.51 -3.25
CA LYS A 4 2.88 22.95 -1.92
C LYS A 4 3.10 21.46 -2.12
N LEU A 5 4.32 20.96 -1.94
CA LEU A 5 4.57 19.54 -1.82
C LEU A 5 3.98 19.08 -0.49
N PHE A 6 2.84 18.40 -0.53
CA PHE A 6 2.39 17.58 0.59
C PHE A 6 3.03 16.21 0.43
N THR A 7 4.12 15.98 1.15
CA THR A 7 4.72 14.66 1.28
C THR A 7 4.05 13.95 2.45
N PHE A 8 2.98 13.20 2.19
CA PHE A 8 2.45 12.22 3.14
C PHE A 8 1.91 11.04 2.34
N GLY A 9 2.50 9.87 2.58
CA GLY A 9 2.28 8.66 1.77
C GLY A 9 3.57 7.90 1.53
N LEU A 10 4.38 7.72 2.60
CA LEU A 10 5.42 6.70 2.72
C LEU A 10 5.83 6.75 4.19
N VAL A 11 5.20 5.94 5.04
CA VAL A 11 5.83 5.53 6.30
C VAL A 11 7.01 4.62 5.90
N SER A 12 8.08 5.25 5.42
CA SER A 12 9.37 4.61 5.19
C SER A 12 10.01 4.39 6.56
N ILE A 13 9.62 3.32 7.26
CA ILE A 13 10.45 2.77 8.33
C ILE A 13 11.67 2.14 7.65
N LEU A 14 12.68 2.97 7.42
CA LEU A 14 14.03 2.54 7.11
C LEU A 14 14.65 1.97 8.39
N LEU A 15 14.38 0.69 8.66
CA LEU A 15 15.25 -0.08 9.56
C LEU A 15 16.20 -0.95 8.72
N ALA A 16 17.10 -0.27 8.02
CA ALA A 16 18.24 -0.91 7.41
C ALA A 16 19.32 -1.16 8.48
N SER A 17 19.46 -2.41 8.88
CA SER A 17 20.74 -3.00 9.28
C SER A 17 20.75 -4.46 8.88
N ARG A 18 21.29 -4.74 7.69
CA ARG A 18 21.70 -6.07 7.24
C ARG A 18 23.17 -6.02 6.92
N ILE A 19 23.97 -6.78 7.66
CA ILE A 19 25.27 -7.35 7.27
C ILE A 19 25.45 -8.59 8.16
N GLY A 20 25.81 -9.81 7.77
CA GLY A 20 26.15 -10.42 6.49
C GLY A 20 26.59 -11.87 6.72
N THR A 21 26.38 -12.71 5.70
CA THR A 21 27.23 -13.81 5.21
C THR A 21 27.97 -14.78 6.17
N LEU A 22 27.54 -16.04 6.08
CA LEU A 22 28.32 -17.30 5.94
C LEU A 22 29.86 -17.29 6.12
N SER A 23 30.31 -18.16 7.04
CA SER A 23 31.61 -18.85 7.17
C SER A 23 32.62 -18.31 8.20
N GLY A 24 32.73 -19.00 9.35
CA GLY A 24 33.96 -19.07 10.18
C GLY A 24 33.87 -18.56 11.63
N CYS A 25 33.78 -19.48 12.60
CA CYS A 25 34.52 -19.56 13.88
C CYS A 25 34.60 -18.33 14.84
N PHE A 26 34.00 -18.47 16.04
CA PHE A 26 34.46 -18.11 17.43
C PHE A 26 35.67 -17.13 17.57
N ASP A 27 35.73 -16.09 18.41
CA ASP A 27 35.08 -15.68 19.69
C ASP A 27 35.18 -14.13 19.90
N GLU A 28 34.40 -13.61 20.85
CA GLU A 28 34.12 -12.23 21.38
C GLU A 28 35.32 -11.27 21.64
N ASP A 29 35.22 -9.95 21.85
CA ASP A 29 34.18 -9.03 22.36
C ASP A 29 34.43 -7.60 21.79
N SER A 30 33.38 -6.80 21.63
CA SER A 30 33.35 -5.61 20.75
C SER A 30 33.30 -4.29 21.51
N SER A 31 34.21 -3.38 21.13
CA SER A 31 34.28 -1.98 21.56
C SER A 31 33.89 -1.03 20.42
N SER A 32 32.96 -0.12 20.72
CA SER A 32 32.89 1.29 20.32
C SER A 32 32.76 1.69 18.83
N GLU A 33 31.54 2.13 18.49
CA GLU A 33 31.16 3.39 17.81
C GLU A 33 31.64 3.79 16.39
N SER A 34 30.65 4.29 15.64
CA SER A 34 30.68 5.34 14.60
C SER A 34 31.22 5.11 13.18
N SER A 35 30.26 5.16 12.24
CA SER A 35 30.13 6.19 11.18
C SER A 35 30.89 6.12 9.84
N HIS A 36 30.07 6.20 8.76
CA HIS A 36 30.27 6.83 7.43
C HIS A 36 31.29 6.17 6.45
N THR A 37 31.18 6.12 5.11
CA THR A 37 30.27 6.56 4.03
C THR A 37 30.83 6.03 2.67
N VAL A 38 29.96 5.57 1.74
CA VAL A 38 29.88 5.84 0.26
C VAL A 38 31.13 5.50 -0.64
N THR A 39 31.11 4.77 -1.78
CA THR A 39 30.42 5.02 -3.09
C THR A 39 30.82 4.01 -4.22
N LYS A 40 29.94 3.85 -5.24
CA LYS A 40 30.17 3.66 -6.73
C LYS A 40 30.56 2.24 -7.24
N VAL A 41 30.15 1.69 -8.41
CA VAL A 41 29.75 2.22 -9.75
C VAL A 41 28.97 1.14 -10.59
N ASN A 42 27.90 1.55 -11.29
CA ASN A 42 27.41 1.27 -12.67
C ASN A 42 27.62 -0.10 -13.39
N HIS A 43 26.56 -0.60 -14.07
CA HIS A 43 26.61 -0.99 -15.52
C HIS A 43 25.21 -1.12 -16.15
N LYS A 44 25.19 -0.92 -17.47
CA LYS A 44 24.10 -0.49 -18.36
C LYS A 44 23.64 -1.66 -19.26
N LYS A 45 22.35 -1.70 -19.68
CA LYS A 45 21.87 -1.78 -21.09
C LYS A 45 20.52 -2.52 -21.32
N SER A 46 19.50 -1.72 -21.68
CA SER A 46 18.58 -1.80 -22.86
C SER A 46 17.74 -3.06 -23.17
N SER A 47 16.41 -2.93 -23.22
CA SER A 47 15.60 -2.76 -24.47
C SER A 47 14.18 -3.35 -24.40
N SER A 48 13.20 -2.46 -24.52
CA SER A 48 11.88 -2.46 -25.18
C SER A 48 11.19 -3.76 -25.70
N THR A 49 9.87 -3.90 -25.44
CA THR A 49 8.76 -3.72 -26.43
C THR A 49 7.51 -4.59 -26.15
N ASN A 50 6.39 -3.92 -25.83
CA ASN A 50 4.97 -4.06 -26.23
C ASN A 50 4.38 -5.39 -26.80
N SER A 51 3.18 -5.79 -26.31
CA SER A 51 1.98 -6.12 -27.14
C SER A 51 0.76 -6.56 -26.31
N GLU A 52 -0.39 -6.06 -26.74
CA GLU A 52 -1.79 -6.19 -26.30
C GLU A 52 -2.45 -7.58 -26.36
N SER A 53 -3.59 -7.67 -25.65
CA SER A 53 -4.79 -8.50 -25.90
C SER A 53 -4.65 -10.02 -25.71
N ASN A 54 -5.63 -10.79 -25.22
CA ASN A 54 -7.08 -10.70 -25.33
C ASN A 54 -7.72 -11.62 -24.27
N GLU A 55 -8.95 -11.29 -23.86
CA GLU A 55 -9.88 -12.16 -23.11
C GLU A 55 -10.18 -13.47 -23.86
N GLU A 56 -10.31 -14.61 -23.17
CA GLU A 56 -11.58 -15.36 -23.03
C GLU A 56 -11.41 -16.73 -22.32
N SER A 57 -12.41 -17.01 -21.48
CA SER A 57 -13.16 -18.28 -21.37
C SER A 57 -12.54 -19.55 -20.75
N SER A 58 -12.96 -19.76 -19.50
CA SER A 58 -13.67 -20.94 -18.95
C SER A 58 -13.34 -22.35 -19.47
N SER A 59 -12.88 -23.22 -18.56
CA SER A 59 -13.62 -24.40 -18.10
C SER A 59 -12.72 -25.36 -17.30
N GLY A 60 -13.17 -25.75 -16.10
CA GLY A 60 -13.05 -27.14 -15.68
C GLY A 60 -11.73 -27.63 -15.08
N SER A 61 -11.13 -26.89 -14.16
CA SER A 61 -10.29 -27.47 -13.11
C SER A 61 -10.70 -26.80 -11.81
N LYS A 62 -10.93 -27.56 -10.73
CA LYS A 62 -10.95 -26.97 -9.38
C LYS A 62 -9.54 -26.48 -9.10
N SER A 63 -9.21 -25.32 -9.66
CA SER A 63 -7.93 -24.67 -9.50
C SER A 63 -7.81 -24.34 -8.04
N LYS A 64 -6.88 -25.01 -7.36
CA LYS A 64 -6.55 -24.68 -5.98
C LYS A 64 -6.01 -23.24 -6.01
N VAL A 65 -6.63 -22.35 -5.24
CA VAL A 65 -6.17 -20.97 -5.11
C VAL A 65 -4.68 -20.99 -4.74
N PRO A 66 -3.81 -20.25 -5.45
CA PRO A 66 -2.40 -20.17 -5.11
C PRO A 66 -2.19 -19.66 -3.68
N SER A 67 -1.15 -20.15 -2.99
CA SER A 67 -0.88 -19.72 -1.61
C SER A 67 -0.64 -18.22 -1.48
N GLU A 68 -0.07 -17.58 -2.51
CA GLU A 68 0.15 -16.13 -2.53
C GLU A 68 -1.16 -15.35 -2.49
N TYR A 69 -2.23 -15.87 -3.10
CA TYR A 69 -3.54 -15.21 -3.16
C TYR A 69 -4.24 -15.29 -1.79
N GLU A 70 -4.12 -16.45 -1.12
CA GLU A 70 -4.60 -16.62 0.25
C GLU A 70 -3.83 -15.72 1.23
N ASN A 71 -2.51 -15.59 1.06
CA ASN A 71 -1.70 -14.69 1.86
C ASN A 71 -2.09 -13.22 1.65
N ALA A 72 -2.25 -12.79 0.39
CA ALA A 72 -2.69 -11.43 0.09
C ALA A 72 -4.07 -11.13 0.69
N LEU A 73 -5.01 -12.09 0.64
CA LEU A 73 -6.33 -11.96 1.28
C LEU A 73 -6.23 -11.89 2.80
N ALA A 74 -5.33 -12.65 3.43
CA ALA A 74 -5.10 -12.55 4.87
C ALA A 74 -4.57 -11.16 5.24
N THR A 75 -3.55 -10.68 4.55
CA THR A 75 -2.99 -9.33 4.76
C THR A 75 -4.04 -8.23 4.49
N ALA A 76 -4.89 -8.40 3.48
CA ALA A 76 -5.98 -7.46 3.19
C ALA A 76 -6.99 -7.35 4.34
N LYS A 77 -7.26 -8.44 5.07
CA LYS A 77 -8.12 -8.43 6.25
C LYS A 77 -7.46 -7.71 7.42
N ASP A 78 -6.17 -7.95 7.65
CA ASP A 78 -5.42 -7.26 8.71
C ASP A 78 -5.45 -5.73 8.47
N TYR A 79 -5.27 -5.29 7.22
CA TYR A 79 -5.41 -3.88 6.86
C TYR A 79 -6.85 -3.36 7.07
N ASP A 80 -7.88 -4.08 6.62
CA ASP A 80 -9.28 -3.66 6.79
C ASP A 80 -9.68 -3.47 8.26
N GLU A 81 -9.14 -4.30 9.15
CA GLU A 81 -9.41 -4.25 10.59
C GLU A 81 -8.69 -3.08 11.26
N ASP A 82 -7.39 -2.89 10.97
CA ASP A 82 -6.55 -1.96 11.71
C ASP A 82 -6.41 -0.58 11.04
N GLN A 83 -6.37 -0.53 9.70
CA GLN A 83 -6.00 0.65 8.92
C GLN A 83 -7.00 0.86 7.76
N PRO A 84 -8.07 1.66 7.98
CA PRO A 84 -9.14 1.81 7.00
C PRO A 84 -8.62 2.46 5.71
N MET A 85 -8.74 1.73 4.60
CA MET A 85 -8.32 2.17 3.27
C MET A 85 -9.48 2.09 2.29
N SER A 86 -9.37 2.81 1.17
CA SER A 86 -10.21 2.55 0.01
C SER A 86 -9.84 1.22 -0.64
N LYS A 87 -10.72 0.69 -1.49
CA LYS A 87 -10.41 -0.50 -2.28
C LYS A 87 -9.18 -0.28 -3.19
N ALA A 88 -9.03 0.92 -3.75
CA ALA A 88 -7.89 1.28 -4.59
C ALA A 88 -6.60 1.42 -3.76
N GLY A 89 -6.67 2.06 -2.60
CA GLY A 89 -5.54 2.22 -1.70
C GLY A 89 -5.05 0.88 -1.14
N LEU A 90 -5.98 -0.02 -0.78
CA LEU A 90 -5.61 -1.36 -0.34
C LEU A 90 -4.96 -2.19 -1.46
N LEU A 91 -5.46 -2.08 -2.68
CA LEU A 91 -4.83 -2.75 -3.83
C LEU A 91 -3.41 -2.22 -4.07
N ASP A 92 -3.20 -0.91 -4.02
CA ASP A 92 -1.88 -0.31 -4.16
C ASP A 92 -0.95 -0.77 -3.02
N GLN A 93 -1.40 -0.73 -1.76
CA GLN A 93 -0.63 -1.20 -0.62
C GLN A 93 -0.19 -2.66 -0.76
N LEU A 94 -1.09 -3.53 -1.23
CA LEU A 94 -0.79 -4.96 -1.41
C LEU A 94 0.21 -5.21 -2.56
N THR A 95 0.16 -4.40 -3.62
CA THR A 95 0.92 -4.66 -4.86
C THR A 95 2.19 -3.83 -4.97
N SER A 96 2.28 -2.73 -4.24
CA SER A 96 3.42 -1.83 -4.25
C SER A 96 4.67 -2.52 -3.71
N LYS A 97 5.79 -2.27 -4.39
CA LYS A 97 7.13 -2.73 -3.98
C LYS A 97 7.57 -2.22 -2.61
N ASP A 98 7.02 -1.08 -2.17
CA ASP A 98 7.33 -0.47 -0.87
C ASP A 98 6.28 -0.82 0.19
N GLY A 99 5.20 -1.51 -0.21
CA GLY A 99 4.19 -2.12 0.67
C GLY A 99 4.44 -3.61 0.82
N GLU A 100 3.47 -4.45 0.42
CA GLU A 100 3.57 -5.91 0.55
C GLU A 100 4.24 -6.61 -0.63
N GLY A 101 4.21 -5.99 -1.82
CA GLY A 101 4.86 -6.51 -3.02
C GLY A 101 4.26 -7.80 -3.57
N PHE A 102 2.98 -8.08 -3.31
CA PHE A 102 2.26 -9.17 -3.96
C PHE A 102 2.13 -8.91 -5.46
N THR A 103 1.97 -9.99 -6.24
CA THR A 103 1.61 -9.85 -7.65
C THR A 103 0.28 -9.11 -7.82
N GLN A 104 0.13 -8.39 -8.94
CA GLN A 104 -1.10 -7.65 -9.26
C GLN A 104 -2.34 -8.56 -9.15
N ASP A 105 -2.26 -9.79 -9.67
CA ASP A 105 -3.38 -10.73 -9.65
C ASP A 105 -3.72 -11.22 -8.23
N ALA A 106 -2.72 -11.41 -7.36
CA ALA A 106 -2.94 -11.80 -5.97
C ALA A 106 -3.56 -10.65 -5.17
N GLY A 107 -3.09 -9.42 -5.36
CA GLY A 107 -3.68 -8.22 -4.76
C GLY A 107 -5.12 -7.98 -5.23
N GLN A 108 -5.37 -8.12 -6.53
CA GLN A 108 -6.72 -8.00 -7.10
C GLN A 108 -7.65 -9.08 -6.54
N TYR A 109 -7.19 -10.34 -6.47
CA TYR A 109 -7.93 -11.41 -5.84
C TYR A 109 -8.27 -11.06 -4.39
N ALA A 110 -7.32 -10.56 -3.61
CA ALA A 110 -7.54 -10.20 -2.21
C ALA A 110 -8.65 -9.15 -2.06
N VAL A 111 -8.58 -8.02 -2.78
CA VAL A 111 -9.59 -6.94 -2.66
C VAL A 111 -10.96 -7.33 -3.21
N ASP A 112 -11.03 -8.31 -4.12
CA ASP A 112 -12.30 -8.82 -4.66
C ASP A 112 -12.97 -9.85 -3.75
N HIS A 113 -12.18 -10.57 -2.93
CA HIS A 113 -12.66 -11.59 -2.00
C HIS A 113 -12.73 -11.07 -0.55
N LEU A 114 -12.31 -9.83 -0.32
CA LEU A 114 -12.46 -9.15 0.96
C LEU A 114 -13.91 -8.65 1.12
N ASN A 115 -14.56 -9.08 2.20
CA ASN A 115 -15.91 -8.64 2.57
C ASN A 115 -15.86 -7.35 3.39
N ALA A 116 -15.17 -6.32 2.88
CA ALA A 116 -15.03 -5.03 3.56
C ALA A 116 -16.27 -4.16 3.37
N ASP A 117 -16.59 -3.36 4.39
CA ASP A 117 -17.53 -2.25 4.28
C ASP A 117 -16.75 -0.98 3.90
N TRP A 118 -16.65 -0.74 2.59
CA TRP A 118 -15.88 0.39 2.07
C TRP A 118 -16.47 1.76 2.44
N ASN A 119 -17.77 1.83 2.73
CA ASN A 119 -18.41 3.06 3.21
C ASN A 119 -18.00 3.34 4.66
N GLU A 120 -17.97 2.30 5.49
CA GLU A 120 -17.47 2.39 6.86
C GLU A 120 -15.97 2.73 6.88
N ASN A 121 -15.16 2.16 5.98
CA ASN A 121 -13.75 2.51 5.88
C ASN A 121 -13.56 3.99 5.52
N ALA A 122 -14.35 4.51 4.57
CA ALA A 122 -14.32 5.93 4.24
C ALA A 122 -14.69 6.80 5.45
N LEU A 123 -15.71 6.42 6.22
CA LEU A 123 -16.13 7.15 7.42
C LEU A 123 -15.03 7.13 8.50
N LYS A 124 -14.43 5.97 8.78
CA LYS A 124 -13.32 5.84 9.73
C LYS A 124 -12.12 6.67 9.29
N CYS A 125 -11.75 6.61 8.01
CA CYS A 125 -10.65 7.40 7.46
C CYS A 125 -10.92 8.91 7.60
N ALA A 126 -12.13 9.37 7.26
CA ALA A 126 -12.55 10.75 7.47
C ALA A 126 -12.46 11.19 8.94
N ARG A 127 -12.91 10.34 9.87
CA ARG A 127 -12.81 10.61 11.32
C ARG A 127 -11.35 10.69 11.78
N ASN A 128 -10.48 9.81 11.28
CA ASN A 128 -9.06 9.83 11.59
C ASN A 128 -8.39 11.13 11.13
N TYR A 129 -8.66 11.58 9.90
CA TYR A 129 -8.11 12.86 9.42
C TYR A 129 -8.57 14.08 10.22
N LEU A 130 -9.83 14.11 10.67
CA LEU A 130 -10.31 15.18 11.54
C LEU A 130 -9.63 15.14 12.91
N LYS A 131 -9.44 13.94 13.46
CA LYS A 131 -9.01 13.74 14.85
C LYS A 131 -7.50 13.83 15.03
N GLU A 132 -6.74 13.17 14.17
CA GLU A 132 -5.29 13.00 14.31
C GLU A 132 -4.52 14.02 13.46
N GLU A 133 -5.01 14.30 12.25
CA GLU A 133 -4.36 15.26 11.32
C GLU A 133 -4.95 16.68 11.40
N HIS A 134 -6.04 16.86 12.16
CA HIS A 134 -6.73 18.13 12.37
C HIS A 134 -7.11 18.86 11.07
N LEU A 135 -7.43 18.09 10.02
CA LEU A 135 -7.86 18.64 8.74
C LEU A 135 -9.24 19.30 8.83
N SER A 136 -9.49 20.29 7.96
CA SER A 136 -10.84 20.84 7.82
C SER A 136 -11.76 19.85 7.09
N ARG A 137 -13.09 19.96 7.23
CA ARG A 137 -14.02 19.09 6.50
C ARG A 137 -13.81 19.12 4.98
N SER A 138 -13.47 20.28 4.42
CA SER A 138 -13.19 20.38 2.98
C SER A 138 -11.92 19.65 2.60
N ASP A 139 -10.86 19.77 3.40
CA ASP A 139 -9.59 19.09 3.14
C ASP A 139 -9.74 17.57 3.30
N VAL A 140 -10.54 17.11 4.27
CA VAL A 140 -10.89 15.68 4.41
C VAL A 140 -11.61 15.17 3.18
N GLN A 141 -12.63 15.90 2.68
CA GLN A 141 -13.35 15.50 1.48
C GLN A 141 -12.41 15.42 0.27
N GLU A 142 -11.53 16.41 0.10
CA GLU A 142 -10.53 16.44 -0.96
C GLU A 142 -9.58 15.24 -0.85
N GLN A 143 -8.99 15.02 0.32
CA GLN A 143 -8.07 13.91 0.60
C GLN A 143 -8.70 12.55 0.29
N LEU A 144 -9.92 12.32 0.76
CA LEU A 144 -10.64 11.07 0.50
C LEU A 144 -10.91 10.85 -0.99
N SER A 145 -11.27 11.90 -1.73
CA SER A 145 -11.64 11.82 -3.14
C SER A 145 -10.46 11.81 -4.11
N SER A 146 -9.30 12.31 -3.67
CA SER A 146 -8.11 12.41 -4.50
C SER A 146 -7.57 11.03 -4.86
N SER A 147 -6.98 10.89 -6.04
CA SER A 147 -6.49 9.61 -6.54
C SER A 147 -5.25 9.14 -5.77
N ILE A 148 -4.95 7.84 -5.83
CA ILE A 148 -3.73 7.27 -5.21
C ILE A 148 -2.47 7.89 -5.82
N ASP A 149 -2.45 8.13 -7.14
CA ASP A 149 -1.32 8.73 -7.85
C ASP A 149 -1.03 10.17 -7.39
N ASP A 150 -2.06 10.88 -6.91
CA ASP A 150 -1.95 12.24 -6.37
C ASP A 150 -1.67 12.26 -4.85
N GLY A 151 -1.47 11.09 -4.22
CA GLY A 151 -1.28 10.94 -2.77
C GLY A 151 -2.56 11.07 -1.95
N GLY A 152 -3.71 10.85 -2.57
CA GLY A 152 -5.01 10.78 -1.92
C GLY A 152 -5.40 9.37 -1.49
N GLU A 153 -6.61 9.22 -0.98
CA GLU A 153 -7.13 7.92 -0.51
C GLU A 153 -7.82 7.11 -1.61
N GLY A 154 -8.25 7.72 -2.71
CA GLY A 154 -8.87 7.02 -3.84
C GLY A 154 -10.27 6.43 -3.55
N PHE A 155 -11.02 6.98 -2.59
CA PHE A 155 -12.41 6.56 -2.39
C PHE A 155 -13.31 7.01 -3.53
N THR A 156 -14.34 6.21 -3.82
CA THR A 156 -15.36 6.58 -4.81
C THR A 156 -16.22 7.75 -4.30
N SER A 157 -16.81 8.52 -5.22
CA SER A 157 -17.68 9.65 -4.86
C SER A 157 -18.79 9.25 -3.88
N ASP A 158 -19.38 8.07 -4.03
CA ASP A 158 -20.45 7.59 -3.16
C ASP A 158 -19.96 7.29 -1.73
N GLN A 159 -18.77 6.68 -1.62
CA GLN A 159 -18.12 6.44 -0.32
C GLN A 159 -17.74 7.74 0.38
N VAL A 160 -17.20 8.71 -0.36
CA VAL A 160 -16.91 10.04 0.18
C VAL A 160 -18.19 10.73 0.64
N GLN A 161 -19.25 10.69 -0.16
CA GLN A 161 -20.54 11.27 0.22
C GLN A 161 -21.12 10.60 1.47
N TYR A 162 -21.03 9.26 1.56
CA TYR A 162 -21.42 8.51 2.74
C TYR A 162 -20.63 8.97 3.97
N ALA A 163 -19.30 8.97 3.90
CA ALA A 163 -18.45 9.41 5.00
C ALA A 163 -18.80 10.83 5.46
N MET A 164 -18.88 11.78 4.52
CA MET A 164 -19.16 13.18 4.83
C MET A 164 -20.55 13.42 5.40
N SER A 165 -21.54 12.57 5.10
CA SER A 165 -22.88 12.69 5.69
C SER A 165 -22.97 12.12 7.12
N HIS A 166 -22.13 11.14 7.47
CA HIS A 166 -22.16 10.43 8.76
C HIS A 166 -21.07 10.87 9.77
N LEU A 167 -20.33 11.94 9.46
CA LEU A 167 -19.26 12.46 10.33
C LEU A 167 -19.75 12.99 11.68
N ASN A 168 -21.03 13.32 11.82
CA ASN A 168 -21.59 13.93 13.03
C ASN A 168 -22.48 12.98 13.84
N ASP A 169 -22.55 11.71 13.44
CA ASP A 169 -23.35 10.67 14.10
C ASP A 169 -22.58 10.03 15.26
#